data_AF-A0AA39C9E3-F1
#
_entry.id   AF-A0AA39C9E3-F1
#
_cell.length_a   1.000
_cell.length_b   1.000
_cell.length_c   1.000
_cell.angle_alpha   90.00
_cell.angle_beta   90.00
_cell.angle_gamma   90.00
#
_symmetry.space_group_name_H-M   'P 1'
#
loop_
_entity.id
_entity.type
_entity.pdbx_description
1 polymer ?
#
loop_
_entity_poly.entity_id
_entity_poly.type
_entity_poly.pdbx_seq_one_letter_code
_entity_poly.pdbx_strand_id
1 'polypeptide(L)'
;MKNLIISLIIIDLASAYRENFFDSQQLPYHSLPLGSESTFHWRVEPMMGMIEVEIHYVSEEHSWFAVGFSDHGDAKSSDYCVLWIDWRLTVHFHDAWANEAGIIQIDHHQDCNEFVWKKSSFENVTKFAFTRKFDTCDDQDYIIERGTTHIVWSKGRGPLSSLNGLNVISDSMSSGMSRTELLRLVIHERPKFSDDTWRFAILSDQVRVPDNETTYWCRVQRLPPILKQKHHILQFGPVIQRGNEHLVHHMEVFHCATSVNVIIPIYNGPCDSEDRPQTTQMCKKVLAAWAMGADEFVYPKEVGLSIGGERFNQFIMLEVHYNNPEYMKGVIDSSGIEFYITKTLRKYDAGVIELGLEYIDKMAIPPRQKSFELSGYCVSECTGMGLPHNGIFVFGSQLHTHLTGTKVRTRHIRDGQEISPLNYDNHYSTHFQEIRLLPVPVNILPGDSLITTCTYNTLNRRNITLGGFSISDEMCVNYIHYYPNARLEVCKSSISDDALRTYFRYMRDWENQHTDFNKAISTSYKNIEWTKLRVAALHDLYQAAPISMQCNGSDGTRLPGLWDNVAVPQIKSLQSPVVRKCPATYVSHHANNIDRLL
;
A
#
# COMPACT_ATOMS: atom_id res chain seq x y z
N MET A 1 -47.42 -35.21 -23.28
CA MET A 1 -46.03 -35.47 -23.71
C MET A 1 -45.38 -34.36 -24.55
N LYS A 2 -46.08 -33.30 -25.01
CA LYS A 2 -45.44 -32.17 -25.73
C LYS A 2 -45.05 -30.95 -24.86
N ASN A 3 -45.52 -30.86 -23.61
CA ASN A 3 -45.24 -29.72 -22.72
C ASN A 3 -44.13 -29.97 -21.69
N LEU A 4 -43.56 -31.19 -21.61
CA LEU A 4 -42.46 -31.50 -20.68
C LEU A 4 -41.07 -31.31 -21.31
N ILE A 5 -41.00 -31.26 -22.65
CA ILE A 5 -39.73 -31.15 -23.39
C ILE A 5 -39.30 -29.67 -23.52
N ILE A 6 -40.24 -28.73 -23.44
CA ILE A 6 -39.93 -27.29 -23.57
C ILE A 6 -39.35 -26.71 -22.27
N SER A 7 -39.68 -27.27 -21.09
CA SER A 7 -39.09 -26.81 -19.81
C SER A 7 -37.71 -27.40 -19.52
N LEU A 8 -37.35 -28.58 -20.05
CA LEU A 8 -35.96 -29.09 -19.94
C LEU A 8 -35.00 -28.36 -20.89
N ILE A 9 -35.47 -27.89 -22.05
CA ILE A 9 -34.61 -27.17 -23.01
C ILE A 9 -34.35 -25.72 -22.57
N ILE A 10 -35.23 -25.11 -21.75
CA ILE A 10 -35.02 -23.74 -21.24
C ILE A 10 -34.12 -23.71 -19.99
N ILE A 11 -34.03 -24.80 -19.22
CA ILE A 11 -33.15 -24.88 -18.05
C ILE A 11 -31.69 -25.22 -18.46
N ASP A 12 -31.48 -25.97 -19.55
CA ASP A 12 -30.13 -26.24 -20.07
C ASP A 12 -29.51 -25.10 -20.90
N LEU A 13 -30.31 -24.15 -21.39
CA LEU A 13 -29.80 -23.00 -22.16
C LEU A 13 -29.33 -21.83 -21.29
N ALA A 14 -29.72 -21.78 -20.01
CA ALA A 14 -29.19 -20.78 -19.06
C ALA A 14 -27.81 -21.17 -18.48
N SER A 15 -27.44 -22.45 -18.55
CA SER A 15 -26.17 -23.00 -18.07
C SER A 15 -25.03 -22.92 -19.11
N ALA A 16 -25.36 -22.74 -20.39
CA ALA A 16 -24.43 -22.93 -21.50
C ALA A 16 -23.91 -21.63 -22.17
N TYR A 17 -24.14 -20.45 -21.61
CA TYR A 17 -23.78 -19.16 -22.25
C TYR A 17 -22.99 -18.17 -21.37
N ARG A 18 -22.10 -18.66 -20.49
CA ARG A 18 -20.96 -17.87 -19.98
C ARG A 18 -19.69 -18.69 -20.15
N GLU A 19 -19.13 -18.70 -21.36
CA GLU A 19 -17.86 -19.41 -21.63
C GLU A 19 -16.67 -18.79 -20.88
N ASN A 20 -16.77 -17.52 -20.46
CA ASN A 20 -15.96 -16.90 -19.41
C ASN A 20 -16.84 -15.96 -18.57
N PHE A 21 -16.71 -15.95 -17.24
CA PHE A 21 -17.46 -15.00 -16.40
C PHE A 21 -17.09 -13.54 -16.75
N PHE A 22 -15.85 -13.32 -17.21
CA PHE A 22 -15.32 -12.03 -17.63
C PHE A 22 -15.41 -11.72 -19.15
N ASP A 23 -16.15 -12.48 -19.97
CA ASP A 23 -16.19 -12.27 -21.44
C ASP A 23 -16.96 -11.02 -21.92
N SER A 24 -17.50 -10.20 -21.01
CA SER A 24 -18.16 -8.94 -21.39
C SER A 24 -17.12 -7.82 -21.53
N GLN A 25 -16.95 -7.32 -22.77
CA GLN A 25 -16.00 -6.28 -23.19
C GLN A 25 -16.21 -4.87 -22.57
N GLN A 26 -16.81 -4.72 -21.38
CA GLN A 26 -17.20 -3.41 -20.85
C GLN A 26 -16.40 -2.91 -19.64
N LEU A 27 -15.89 -3.78 -18.78
CA LEU A 27 -15.13 -3.37 -17.59
C LEU A 27 -13.79 -4.09 -17.49
N PRO A 28 -12.71 -3.38 -17.09
CA PRO A 28 -11.41 -4.01 -16.89
C PRO A 28 -11.53 -5.11 -15.83
N TYR A 29 -10.84 -6.23 -16.07
CA TYR A 29 -10.63 -7.27 -15.07
C TYR A 29 -9.16 -7.26 -14.66
N HIS A 30 -8.89 -7.56 -13.41
CA HIS A 30 -7.55 -7.61 -12.84
C HIS A 30 -7.24 -9.05 -12.42
N SER A 31 -5.95 -9.36 -12.27
CA SER A 31 -5.48 -10.69 -11.87
C SER A 31 -4.31 -10.59 -10.90
N LEU A 32 -4.26 -11.51 -9.94
CA LEU A 32 -3.21 -11.62 -8.93
C LEU A 32 -2.89 -13.09 -8.68
N PRO A 33 -1.62 -13.53 -8.72
CA PRO A 33 -1.28 -14.89 -8.34
C PRO A 33 -1.51 -15.12 -6.83
N LEU A 34 -2.10 -16.27 -6.52
CA LEU A 34 -2.25 -16.80 -5.17
C LEU A 34 -1.29 -18.00 -5.06
N GLY A 35 -0.01 -17.71 -4.78
CA GLY A 35 1.05 -18.70 -4.88
C GLY A 35 1.31 -19.16 -6.32
N SER A 36 1.92 -20.33 -6.47
CA SER A 36 2.33 -20.91 -7.76
C SER A 36 1.20 -21.66 -8.51
N GLU A 37 0.15 -22.10 -7.80
CA GLU A 37 -0.90 -22.98 -8.35
C GLU A 37 -2.29 -22.34 -8.45
N SER A 38 -2.44 -21.07 -8.08
CA SER A 38 -3.73 -20.41 -8.16
C SER A 38 -3.66 -18.93 -8.54
N THR A 39 -4.76 -18.41 -9.07
CA THR A 39 -4.87 -17.02 -9.53
C THR A 39 -6.24 -16.46 -9.17
N PHE A 40 -6.22 -15.29 -8.55
CA PHE A 40 -7.38 -14.49 -8.18
C PHE A 40 -7.66 -13.47 -9.29
N HIS A 41 -8.84 -13.53 -9.90
CA HIS A 41 -9.30 -12.54 -10.85
C HIS A 41 -10.46 -11.76 -10.26
N TRP A 42 -10.51 -10.44 -10.50
CA TRP A 42 -11.63 -9.64 -10.01
C TRP A 42 -11.98 -8.47 -10.93
N ARG A 43 -13.20 -8.00 -10.73
CA ARG A 43 -13.75 -6.76 -11.29
C ARG A 43 -14.47 -6.00 -10.18
N VAL A 44 -14.45 -4.67 -10.29
CA VAL A 44 -15.13 -3.78 -9.35
C VAL A 44 -16.37 -3.21 -10.04
N GLU A 45 -17.50 -3.21 -9.32
CA GLU A 45 -18.76 -2.58 -9.72
C GLU A 45 -19.09 -1.42 -8.76
N PRO A 46 -18.50 -0.22 -8.95
CA PRO A 46 -18.59 0.87 -7.99
C PRO A 46 -20.01 1.38 -7.74
N MET A 47 -20.86 1.33 -8.77
CA MET A 47 -22.26 1.78 -8.66
C MET A 47 -23.11 0.85 -7.80
N MET A 48 -22.80 -0.45 -7.83
CA MET A 48 -23.49 -1.47 -7.02
C MET A 48 -22.83 -1.66 -5.65
N GLY A 49 -21.60 -1.19 -5.48
CA GLY A 49 -20.84 -1.33 -4.23
C GLY A 49 -20.41 -2.78 -3.99
N MET A 50 -19.98 -3.48 -5.05
CA MET A 50 -19.60 -4.89 -4.99
C MET A 50 -18.41 -5.22 -5.88
N ILE A 51 -17.78 -6.37 -5.60
CA ILE A 51 -16.78 -7.01 -6.45
C ILE A 51 -17.34 -8.28 -7.06
N GLU A 52 -16.88 -8.60 -8.26
CA GLU A 52 -17.02 -9.91 -8.89
C GLU A 52 -15.66 -10.59 -8.85
N VAL A 53 -15.60 -11.84 -8.37
CA VAL A 53 -14.36 -12.60 -8.19
C VAL A 53 -14.45 -13.91 -8.95
N GLU A 54 -13.36 -14.31 -9.61
CA GLU A 54 -13.18 -15.65 -10.18
C GLU A 54 -11.80 -16.21 -9.77
N ILE A 55 -11.80 -17.40 -9.18
CA ILE A 55 -10.58 -18.10 -8.77
C ILE A 55 -10.30 -19.22 -9.74
N HIS A 56 -9.05 -19.31 -10.21
CA HIS A 56 -8.55 -20.48 -10.94
C HIS A 56 -7.52 -21.17 -10.06
N TYR A 57 -7.70 -22.45 -9.76
CA TYR A 57 -6.71 -23.21 -9.00
C TYR A 57 -6.53 -24.62 -9.56
N VAL A 58 -5.30 -25.13 -9.48
CA VAL A 58 -5.00 -26.52 -9.81
C VAL A 58 -5.67 -27.41 -8.77
N SER A 59 -6.67 -28.18 -9.19
CA SER A 59 -7.51 -28.97 -8.30
C SER A 59 -7.07 -30.43 -8.27
N GLU A 60 -6.77 -30.92 -7.07
CA GLU A 60 -6.71 -32.36 -6.80
C GLU A 60 -8.13 -32.94 -6.69
N GLU A 61 -8.25 -34.27 -6.74
CA GLU A 61 -9.55 -34.95 -6.62
C GLU A 61 -10.25 -34.54 -5.32
N HIS A 62 -11.47 -33.98 -5.45
CA HIS A 62 -12.30 -33.55 -4.33
C HIS A 62 -11.70 -32.47 -3.39
N SER A 63 -10.65 -31.77 -3.82
CA SER A 63 -10.02 -30.70 -3.03
C SER A 63 -10.96 -29.55 -2.69
N TRP A 64 -10.79 -28.97 -1.51
CA TRP A 64 -11.46 -27.74 -1.09
C TRP A 64 -10.53 -26.54 -1.30
N PHE A 65 -11.12 -25.36 -1.49
CA PHE A 65 -10.40 -24.10 -1.63
C PHE A 65 -11.14 -22.99 -0.88
N ALA A 66 -10.43 -22.29 0.00
CA ALA A 66 -10.90 -21.14 0.75
C ALA A 66 -10.16 -19.89 0.24
N VAL A 67 -10.92 -18.83 -0.06
CA VAL A 67 -10.39 -17.49 -0.34
C VAL A 67 -11.05 -16.51 0.59
N GLY A 68 -10.28 -15.59 1.14
CA GLY A 68 -10.76 -14.71 2.19
C GLY A 68 -10.05 -13.37 2.23
N PHE A 69 -10.52 -12.51 3.10
CA PHE A 69 -10.03 -11.15 3.30
C PHE A 69 -9.68 -10.94 4.77
N SER A 70 -8.54 -10.29 5.02
CA SER A 70 -8.10 -10.04 6.39
C SER A 70 -7.44 -8.67 6.57
N ASP A 71 -7.38 -8.21 7.82
CA ASP A 71 -6.84 -6.89 8.17
C ASP A 71 -5.37 -6.74 7.72
N HIS A 72 -4.53 -7.69 8.13
CA HIS A 72 -3.07 -7.65 7.89
C HIS A 72 -2.50 -8.97 7.35
N GLY A 73 -3.32 -9.81 6.73
CA GLY A 73 -2.87 -11.02 6.04
C GLY A 73 -2.71 -12.26 6.91
N ASP A 74 -3.10 -12.21 8.19
CA ASP A 74 -3.25 -13.42 9.00
C ASP A 74 -4.44 -14.23 8.46
N ALA A 75 -4.32 -15.56 8.42
CA ALA A 75 -5.40 -16.47 8.04
C ALA A 75 -6.41 -16.69 9.19
N LYS A 76 -6.04 -16.31 10.41
CA LYS A 76 -6.93 -16.31 11.58
C LYS A 76 -7.77 -15.04 11.60
N SER A 77 -8.91 -15.10 12.27
CA SER A 77 -9.79 -13.93 12.44
C SER A 77 -10.09 -13.24 11.10
N SER A 78 -10.44 -14.05 10.11
CA SER A 78 -10.58 -13.66 8.71
C SER A 78 -11.88 -14.16 8.12
N ASP A 79 -12.42 -13.39 7.19
CA ASP A 79 -13.62 -13.66 6.41
C ASP A 79 -13.25 -14.53 5.19
N TYR A 80 -14.05 -15.56 4.89
CA TYR A 80 -13.78 -16.58 3.87
C TYR A 80 -15.02 -17.00 3.07
N CYS A 81 -14.89 -17.00 1.75
CA CYS A 81 -15.74 -17.79 0.87
C CYS A 81 -15.09 -19.15 0.56
N VAL A 82 -15.77 -20.26 0.86
CA VAL A 82 -15.18 -21.60 0.76
C VAL A 82 -15.94 -22.51 -0.21
N LEU A 83 -15.22 -23.00 -1.21
CA LEU A 83 -15.66 -24.11 -2.07
C LEU A 83 -15.18 -25.43 -1.49
N TRP A 84 -16.09 -26.38 -1.30
CA TRP A 84 -15.74 -27.71 -0.80
C TRP A 84 -16.65 -28.79 -1.37
N ILE A 85 -16.21 -30.04 -1.28
CA ILE A 85 -16.91 -31.19 -1.83
C ILE A 85 -17.18 -32.18 -0.70
N ASP A 86 -18.43 -32.65 -0.58
CA ASP A 86 -18.80 -33.63 0.45
C ASP A 86 -18.54 -35.09 0.01
N TRP A 87 -18.70 -36.04 0.94
CA TRP A 87 -18.54 -37.48 0.66
C TRP A 87 -19.56 -38.04 -0.34
N ARG A 88 -20.63 -37.29 -0.66
CA ARG A 88 -21.61 -37.62 -1.70
C ARG A 88 -21.25 -36.99 -3.05
N LEU A 89 -20.06 -36.38 -3.15
CA LEU A 89 -19.56 -35.69 -4.34
C LEU A 89 -20.39 -34.46 -4.73
N THR A 90 -21.10 -33.87 -3.77
CA THR A 90 -21.84 -32.62 -3.96
C THR A 90 -20.90 -31.45 -3.70
N VAL A 91 -20.90 -30.48 -4.62
CA VAL A 91 -20.14 -29.23 -4.46
C VAL A 91 -20.97 -28.24 -3.65
N HIS A 92 -20.34 -27.68 -2.63
CA HIS A 92 -20.91 -26.68 -1.73
C HIS A 92 -20.09 -25.40 -1.78
N PHE A 93 -20.75 -24.27 -1.57
CA PHE A 93 -20.12 -22.97 -1.46
C PHE A 93 -20.76 -22.19 -0.31
N HIS A 94 -19.95 -21.79 0.66
CA HIS A 94 -20.42 -21.16 1.88
C HIS A 94 -19.57 -19.95 2.22
N ASP A 95 -20.26 -18.93 2.71
CA ASP A 95 -19.68 -17.84 3.48
C ASP A 95 -19.36 -18.32 4.89
N ALA A 96 -18.21 -17.92 5.40
CA ALA A 96 -17.70 -18.36 6.67
C ALA A 96 -16.60 -17.45 7.19
N TRP A 97 -16.31 -17.52 8.48
CA TRP A 97 -15.15 -16.85 9.06
C TRP A 97 -14.30 -17.82 9.88
N ALA A 98 -13.00 -17.54 9.96
CA ALA A 98 -12.07 -18.27 10.79
C ALA A 98 -11.87 -17.54 12.12
N ASN A 99 -11.90 -18.27 13.23
CA ASN A 99 -11.61 -17.70 14.55
C ASN A 99 -10.09 -17.50 14.80
N GLU A 100 -9.71 -17.10 16.03
CA GLU A 100 -8.31 -16.89 16.42
C GLU A 100 -7.44 -18.17 16.32
N ALA A 101 -8.05 -19.35 16.26
CA ALA A 101 -7.35 -20.63 16.07
C ALA A 101 -7.29 -21.06 14.59
N GLY A 102 -7.88 -20.29 13.67
CA GLY A 102 -7.99 -20.63 12.25
C GLY A 102 -9.09 -21.65 11.93
N ILE A 103 -10.02 -21.87 12.86
CA ILE A 103 -11.12 -22.83 12.69
C ILE A 103 -12.31 -22.11 12.06
N ILE A 104 -12.82 -22.64 10.95
CA ILE A 104 -13.97 -22.12 10.22
C ILE A 104 -15.27 -22.33 10.98
N GLN A 105 -16.07 -21.25 11.03
CA GLN A 105 -17.47 -21.21 11.43
C GLN A 105 -18.29 -20.65 10.26
N ILE A 106 -19.35 -21.36 9.87
CA ILE A 106 -20.22 -20.94 8.77
C ILE A 106 -21.04 -19.73 9.23
N ASP A 107 -21.12 -18.71 8.37
CA ASP A 107 -21.89 -17.51 8.68
C ASP A 107 -23.39 -17.76 8.71
N HIS A 108 -24.07 -16.93 9.50
CA HIS A 108 -25.53 -16.94 9.57
C HIS A 108 -26.16 -16.34 8.30
N HIS A 109 -25.42 -15.46 7.63
CA HIS A 109 -25.78 -14.83 6.38
C HIS A 109 -24.83 -15.30 5.27
N GLN A 110 -25.25 -15.21 4.01
CA GLN A 110 -24.43 -15.59 2.86
C GLN A 110 -24.11 -14.33 2.06
N ASP A 111 -22.89 -13.84 2.17
CA ASP A 111 -22.43 -12.63 1.49
C ASP A 111 -21.63 -12.92 0.22
N CYS A 112 -21.19 -14.17 0.01
CA CYS A 112 -20.59 -14.67 -1.22
C CYS A 112 -21.66 -15.20 -2.21
N ASN A 113 -22.30 -14.28 -2.92
CA ASN A 113 -23.47 -14.53 -3.76
C ASN A 113 -23.14 -14.89 -5.22
N GLU A 114 -24.14 -15.30 -6.00
CA GLU A 114 -24.02 -15.62 -7.44
C GLU A 114 -22.96 -16.69 -7.77
N PHE A 115 -22.82 -17.68 -6.88
CA PHE A 115 -21.84 -18.76 -7.03
C PHE A 115 -22.04 -19.56 -8.31
N VAL A 116 -20.96 -19.69 -9.09
CA VAL A 116 -20.85 -20.58 -10.24
C VAL A 116 -19.50 -21.28 -10.25
N TRP A 117 -19.43 -22.52 -10.74
CA TRP A 117 -18.16 -23.23 -10.84
C TRP A 117 -18.11 -24.15 -12.05
N LYS A 118 -16.88 -24.46 -12.50
CA LYS A 118 -16.59 -25.36 -13.60
C LYS A 118 -15.25 -26.04 -13.37
N LYS A 119 -15.16 -27.34 -13.64
CA LYS A 119 -13.89 -28.09 -13.64
C LYS A 119 -13.46 -28.39 -15.08
N SER A 120 -12.25 -27.97 -15.46
CA SER A 120 -11.67 -28.29 -16.76
C SER A 120 -11.17 -29.74 -16.76
N SER A 121 -11.77 -30.58 -17.60
CA SER A 121 -11.36 -31.99 -17.74
C SER A 121 -9.97 -32.14 -18.39
N PHE A 122 -9.45 -31.11 -19.06
CA PHE A 122 -8.18 -31.16 -19.79
C PHE A 122 -6.98 -30.63 -19.01
N GLU A 123 -7.19 -29.68 -18.09
CA GLU A 123 -6.09 -28.96 -17.41
C GLU A 123 -6.03 -29.21 -15.89
N ASN A 124 -6.91 -30.05 -15.32
CA ASN A 124 -7.07 -30.23 -13.86
C ASN A 124 -7.33 -28.92 -13.08
N VAL A 125 -7.70 -27.84 -13.76
CA VAL A 125 -8.02 -26.55 -13.15
C VAL A 125 -9.51 -26.52 -12.79
N THR A 126 -9.81 -26.15 -11.54
CA THR A 126 -11.17 -25.78 -11.12
C THR A 126 -11.28 -24.25 -11.13
N LYS A 127 -12.36 -23.76 -11.71
CA LYS A 127 -12.72 -22.35 -11.75
C LYS A 127 -14.00 -22.14 -10.97
N PHE A 128 -14.06 -21.15 -10.10
CA PHE A 128 -15.30 -20.73 -9.47
C PHE A 128 -15.38 -19.22 -9.34
N ALA A 129 -16.59 -18.68 -9.42
CA ALA A 129 -16.85 -17.25 -9.33
C ALA A 129 -17.99 -16.94 -8.36
N PHE A 130 -17.95 -15.74 -7.78
CA PHE A 130 -18.95 -15.21 -6.86
C PHE A 130 -18.90 -13.68 -6.85
N THR A 131 -19.90 -13.08 -6.23
CA THR A 131 -20.01 -11.63 -6.00
C THR A 131 -20.05 -11.35 -4.51
N ARG A 132 -19.47 -10.22 -4.08
CA ARG A 132 -19.46 -9.79 -2.68
C ARG A 132 -19.58 -8.28 -2.58
N LYS A 133 -20.40 -7.77 -1.66
CA LYS A 133 -20.49 -6.33 -1.40
C LYS A 133 -19.22 -5.80 -0.75
N PHE A 134 -18.97 -4.49 -0.86
CA PHE A 134 -17.86 -3.84 -0.16
C PHE A 134 -18.07 -3.86 1.37
N ASP A 135 -19.29 -3.54 1.79
CA ASP A 135 -19.77 -3.65 3.16
C ASP A 135 -21.02 -4.53 3.15
N THR A 136 -20.92 -5.68 3.81
CA THR A 136 -21.97 -6.70 3.88
C THR A 136 -22.99 -6.41 4.97
N CYS A 137 -22.67 -5.49 5.88
CA CYS A 137 -23.40 -5.23 7.12
C CYS A 137 -23.32 -6.34 8.17
N ASP A 138 -22.55 -7.40 7.94
CA ASP A 138 -22.14 -8.35 8.98
C ASP A 138 -20.96 -7.76 9.77
N ASP A 139 -20.91 -8.01 11.07
CA ASP A 139 -19.81 -7.59 11.95
C ASP A 139 -18.65 -8.60 11.96
N GLN A 140 -18.87 -9.82 11.44
CA GLN A 140 -17.84 -10.86 11.29
C GLN A 140 -17.06 -10.71 9.98
N ASP A 141 -17.61 -9.93 9.03
CA ASP A 141 -17.06 -9.75 7.70
C ASP A 141 -16.05 -8.62 7.59
N TYR A 142 -15.17 -8.77 6.61
CA TYR A 142 -14.19 -7.76 6.25
C TYR A 142 -14.83 -6.60 5.45
N ILE A 143 -14.63 -5.36 5.87
CA ILE A 143 -15.08 -4.21 5.09
C ILE A 143 -14.04 -3.90 4.01
N ILE A 144 -14.40 -4.08 2.75
CA ILE A 144 -13.55 -3.71 1.62
C ILE A 144 -13.62 -2.19 1.44
N GLU A 145 -12.55 -1.51 1.77
CA GLU A 145 -12.39 -0.07 1.59
C GLU A 145 -11.20 0.30 0.70
N ARG A 146 -11.02 1.59 0.42
CA ARG A 146 -9.84 2.05 -0.33
C ARG A 146 -8.58 1.82 0.50
N GLY A 147 -7.53 1.38 -0.15
CA GLY A 147 -6.30 1.00 0.51
C GLY A 147 -5.81 -0.35 0.04
N THR A 148 -4.94 -0.94 0.84
CA THR A 148 -4.46 -2.30 0.66
C THR A 148 -5.54 -3.28 1.10
N THR A 149 -5.74 -4.37 0.37
CA THR A 149 -6.50 -5.53 0.80
C THR A 149 -5.57 -6.73 0.88
N HIS A 150 -5.62 -7.46 1.99
CA HIS A 150 -4.91 -8.73 2.15
C HIS A 150 -5.86 -9.87 1.80
N ILE A 151 -5.55 -10.57 0.71
CA ILE A 151 -6.28 -11.76 0.28
C ILE A 151 -5.57 -12.97 0.86
N VAL A 152 -6.24 -13.67 1.77
CA VAL A 152 -5.77 -14.92 2.35
C VAL A 152 -6.39 -16.09 1.60
N TRP A 153 -5.64 -17.16 1.40
CA TRP A 153 -6.14 -18.32 0.69
C TRP A 153 -5.57 -19.61 1.27
N SER A 154 -6.32 -20.69 1.10
CA SER A 154 -5.96 -22.00 1.59
C SER A 154 -6.59 -23.09 0.73
N LYS A 155 -5.84 -24.15 0.48
CA LYS A 155 -6.24 -25.31 -0.31
C LYS A 155 -5.91 -26.56 0.48
N GLY A 156 -6.83 -27.53 0.49
CA GLY A 156 -6.60 -28.81 1.15
C GLY A 156 -7.35 -29.98 0.53
N ARG A 157 -7.15 -31.16 1.11
CA ARG A 157 -7.78 -32.40 0.62
C ARG A 157 -9.22 -32.47 1.09
N GLY A 158 -10.09 -32.90 0.19
CA GLY A 158 -11.40 -33.42 0.54
C GLY A 158 -11.54 -34.89 0.12
N PRO A 159 -12.77 -35.41 0.05
CA PRO A 159 -14.02 -34.74 0.44
C PRO A 159 -14.09 -34.45 1.95
N LEU A 160 -14.84 -33.42 2.34
CA LEU A 160 -15.05 -33.06 3.74
C LEU A 160 -16.38 -33.63 4.26
N SER A 161 -16.44 -33.94 5.57
CA SER A 161 -17.70 -34.31 6.24
C SER A 161 -18.56 -33.09 6.60
N SER A 162 -17.90 -31.98 6.94
CA SER A 162 -18.49 -30.70 7.31
C SER A 162 -17.45 -29.61 7.06
N LEU A 163 -17.90 -28.43 6.66
CA LEU A 163 -17.05 -27.24 6.62
C LEU A 163 -16.80 -26.67 8.03
N ASN A 164 -17.83 -26.67 8.88
CA ASN A 164 -17.69 -26.21 10.26
C ASN A 164 -16.68 -27.09 11.00
N GLY A 165 -15.66 -26.46 11.59
CA GLY A 165 -14.55 -27.15 12.25
C GLY A 165 -13.29 -27.37 11.39
N LEU A 166 -13.33 -27.09 10.09
CA LEU A 166 -12.14 -27.11 9.22
C LEU A 166 -11.13 -26.06 9.70
N ASN A 167 -9.85 -26.41 9.76
CA ASN A 167 -8.79 -25.45 10.07
C ASN A 167 -8.05 -24.99 8.80
N VAL A 168 -8.16 -23.71 8.44
CA VAL A 168 -7.55 -23.15 7.20
C VAL A 168 -6.02 -23.15 7.21
N ILE A 169 -5.39 -23.43 8.35
CA ILE A 169 -3.94 -23.52 8.48
C ILE A 169 -3.52 -24.98 8.57
N SER A 170 -3.95 -25.70 9.60
CA SER A 170 -3.45 -27.05 9.88
C SER A 170 -3.95 -28.13 8.91
N ASP A 171 -5.14 -27.93 8.33
CA ASP A 171 -5.73 -28.90 7.39
C ASP A 171 -5.39 -28.53 5.93
N SER A 172 -4.66 -27.44 5.72
CA SER A 172 -4.22 -26.97 4.41
C SER A 172 -3.01 -27.78 3.90
N MET A 173 -3.02 -28.08 2.61
CA MET A 173 -1.83 -28.55 1.90
C MET A 173 -0.95 -27.38 1.47
N SER A 174 -1.59 -26.30 1.03
CA SER A 174 -0.96 -25.04 0.68
C SER A 174 -1.86 -23.90 1.11
N SER A 175 -1.24 -22.85 1.61
CA SER A 175 -1.93 -21.62 1.99
C SER A 175 -0.97 -20.46 1.84
N GLY A 176 -1.51 -19.25 1.80
CA GLY A 176 -0.71 -18.06 1.65
C GLY A 176 -1.56 -16.81 1.70
N MET A 177 -0.90 -15.70 1.38
CA MET A 177 -1.54 -14.40 1.31
C MET A 177 -0.89 -13.57 0.20
N SER A 178 -1.74 -12.82 -0.51
CA SER A 178 -1.33 -11.86 -1.53
C SER A 178 -1.97 -10.50 -1.21
N ARG A 179 -1.34 -9.41 -1.65
CA ARG A 179 -1.83 -8.04 -1.44
C ARG A 179 -2.21 -7.40 -2.76
N THR A 180 -3.24 -6.57 -2.74
CA THR A 180 -3.65 -5.74 -3.88
C THR A 180 -4.50 -4.57 -3.40
N GLU A 181 -4.65 -3.51 -4.20
CA GLU A 181 -5.79 -2.60 -4.08
C GLU A 181 -6.99 -3.20 -4.82
N LEU A 182 -8.01 -3.68 -4.09
CA LEU A 182 -9.23 -4.21 -4.73
C LEU A 182 -10.05 -3.11 -5.38
N LEU A 183 -10.26 -1.98 -4.67
CA LEU A 183 -11.11 -0.87 -5.13
C LEU A 183 -10.39 0.06 -6.10
N ARG A 184 -10.10 -0.44 -7.30
CA ARG A 184 -9.53 0.35 -8.40
C ARG A 184 -10.59 1.14 -9.12
N LEU A 185 -10.95 2.29 -8.54
CA LEU A 185 -12.02 3.13 -9.05
C LEU A 185 -11.62 3.96 -10.28
N VAL A 186 -10.33 4.00 -10.62
CA VAL A 186 -9.83 4.79 -11.77
C VAL A 186 -9.85 3.93 -13.03
N ILE A 187 -10.80 4.20 -13.92
CA ILE A 187 -10.80 3.61 -15.26
C ILE A 187 -9.87 4.43 -16.14
N HIS A 188 -8.70 3.88 -16.46
CA HIS A 188 -7.81 4.50 -17.43
C HIS A 188 -8.26 4.19 -18.85
N GLU A 189 -8.73 5.21 -19.57
CA GLU A 189 -8.66 5.16 -21.03
C GLU A 189 -7.18 5.00 -21.40
N ARG A 190 -6.83 3.92 -22.12
CA ARG A 190 -5.48 3.77 -22.67
C ARG A 190 -5.13 5.03 -23.46
N PRO A 191 -4.18 5.86 -22.99
CA PRO A 191 -3.87 7.10 -23.65
C PRO A 191 -3.29 6.81 -25.02
N LYS A 192 -3.75 7.52 -26.05
CA LYS A 192 -3.04 7.55 -27.32
C LYS A 192 -1.77 8.37 -27.12
N PHE A 193 -0.64 7.69 -27.06
CA PHE A 193 0.66 8.33 -27.02
C PHE A 193 1.01 8.95 -28.37
N SER A 194 1.86 9.97 -28.35
CA SER A 194 2.37 10.60 -29.55
C SER A 194 3.32 9.66 -30.30
N ASP A 195 3.45 9.84 -31.61
CA ASP A 195 4.25 8.97 -32.49
C ASP A 195 5.75 8.94 -32.13
N ASP A 196 6.24 9.94 -31.40
CA ASP A 196 7.62 10.03 -30.92
C ASP A 196 7.85 9.31 -29.57
N THR A 197 6.84 8.60 -29.06
CA THR A 197 6.94 7.85 -27.80
C THR A 197 7.71 6.54 -28.02
N TRP A 198 8.70 6.29 -27.17
CA TRP A 198 9.53 5.09 -27.21
C TRP A 198 9.59 4.44 -25.82
N ARG A 199 9.98 3.16 -25.79
CA ARG A 199 10.05 2.35 -24.57
C ARG A 199 11.46 2.25 -24.03
N PHE A 200 11.62 2.41 -22.73
CA PHE A 200 12.89 2.28 -22.03
C PHE A 200 12.73 1.38 -20.81
N ALA A 201 13.27 0.17 -20.88
CA ALA A 201 13.23 -0.78 -19.77
C ALA A 201 14.51 -0.71 -18.93
N ILE A 202 14.33 -0.68 -17.61
CA ILE A 202 15.39 -0.85 -16.62
C ILE A 202 15.11 -2.17 -15.94
N LEU A 203 15.91 -3.17 -16.28
CA LEU A 203 15.73 -4.55 -15.84
C LEU A 203 16.78 -4.91 -14.81
N SER A 204 16.54 -5.98 -14.05
CA SER A 204 17.59 -6.72 -13.37
C SER A 204 18.44 -7.49 -14.38
N ASP A 205 19.62 -7.98 -13.98
CA ASP A 205 20.53 -8.71 -14.88
C ASP A 205 20.80 -10.11 -14.34
N GLN A 206 20.03 -11.10 -14.81
CA GLN A 206 20.18 -12.52 -14.48
C GLN A 206 20.40 -12.78 -12.98
N VAL A 207 19.59 -12.15 -12.14
CA VAL A 207 19.68 -12.26 -10.69
C VAL A 207 19.37 -13.69 -10.29
N ARG A 208 20.31 -14.34 -9.61
CA ARG A 208 20.08 -15.61 -8.95
C ARG A 208 19.37 -15.31 -7.64
N VAL A 209 18.04 -15.40 -7.65
CA VAL A 209 17.21 -15.07 -6.49
C VAL A 209 17.62 -15.99 -5.32
N PRO A 210 18.03 -15.44 -4.16
CA PRO A 210 18.39 -16.24 -3.00
C PRO A 210 17.23 -17.12 -2.51
N ASP A 211 17.57 -18.25 -1.88
CA ASP A 211 16.60 -19.16 -1.24
C ASP A 211 16.21 -18.68 0.17
N ASN A 212 16.06 -17.35 0.32
CA ASN A 212 15.57 -16.69 1.52
C ASN A 212 14.16 -16.17 1.26
N GLU A 213 13.34 -16.09 2.31
CA GLU A 213 11.97 -15.59 2.22
C GLU A 213 11.88 -14.19 1.61
N THR A 214 12.81 -13.29 1.95
CA THR A 214 12.80 -11.89 1.51
C THR A 214 14.19 -11.50 1.02
N THR A 215 14.26 -10.89 -0.17
CA THR A 215 15.50 -10.32 -0.72
C THR A 215 15.23 -8.98 -1.40
N TYR A 216 16.02 -7.95 -1.06
CA TYR A 216 16.05 -6.67 -1.77
C TYR A 216 17.29 -6.60 -2.64
N TRP A 217 17.12 -6.40 -3.95
CA TRP A 217 18.20 -6.41 -4.92
C TRP A 217 18.33 -5.07 -5.63
N CYS A 218 19.51 -4.48 -5.57
CA CYS A 218 19.80 -3.14 -6.09
C CYS A 218 20.69 -3.21 -7.32
N ARG A 219 20.28 -2.54 -8.40
CA ARG A 219 21.06 -2.34 -9.63
C ARG A 219 21.18 -0.86 -9.96
N VAL A 220 22.39 -0.32 -9.89
CA VAL A 220 22.69 1.06 -10.30
C VAL A 220 23.19 1.06 -11.74
N GLN A 221 22.60 1.91 -12.58
CA GLN A 221 23.01 2.04 -13.98
C GLN A 221 22.96 3.47 -14.49
N ARG A 222 23.62 3.70 -15.63
CA ARG A 222 23.59 4.97 -16.34
C ARG A 222 22.47 5.00 -17.37
N LEU A 223 21.76 6.12 -17.45
CA LEU A 223 20.77 6.40 -18.47
C LEU A 223 21.40 6.46 -19.89
N PRO A 224 20.65 6.06 -20.93
CA PRO A 224 21.13 6.09 -22.30
C PRO A 224 21.47 7.52 -22.77
N PRO A 225 22.41 7.69 -23.72
CA PRO A 225 22.87 9.00 -24.19
C PRO A 225 21.77 9.93 -24.71
N ILE A 226 20.66 9.39 -25.24
CA ILE A 226 19.51 10.16 -25.71
C ILE A 226 18.87 11.02 -24.60
N LEU A 227 18.92 10.54 -23.34
CA LEU A 227 18.42 11.24 -22.16
C LEU A 227 19.38 12.33 -21.64
N LYS A 228 20.41 12.70 -22.42
CA LYS A 228 21.09 14.00 -22.23
C LYS A 228 20.14 15.16 -22.52
N GLN A 229 19.12 14.96 -23.36
CA GLN A 229 18.03 15.91 -23.56
C GLN A 229 16.87 15.61 -22.61
N LYS A 230 16.12 16.65 -22.22
CA LYS A 230 14.93 16.50 -21.39
C LYS A 230 13.83 15.79 -22.18
N HIS A 231 13.20 14.81 -21.53
CA HIS A 231 12.05 14.06 -22.03
C HIS A 231 10.98 13.96 -20.93
N HIS A 232 9.76 13.57 -21.29
CA HIS A 232 8.71 13.24 -20.33
C HIS A 232 8.43 11.74 -20.31
N ILE A 233 8.39 11.16 -19.11
CA ILE A 233 7.79 9.86 -18.85
C ILE A 233 6.27 10.05 -18.81
N LEU A 234 5.56 9.27 -19.62
CA LEU A 234 4.11 9.32 -19.76
C LEU A 234 3.40 8.17 -19.04
N GLN A 235 4.11 7.05 -18.89
CA GLN A 235 3.62 5.85 -18.24
C GLN A 235 4.81 5.02 -17.75
N PHE A 236 4.60 4.26 -16.69
CA PHE A 236 5.51 3.18 -16.30
C PHE A 236 4.72 1.92 -15.92
N GLY A 237 5.33 0.76 -16.08
CA GLY A 237 4.73 -0.52 -15.74
C GLY A 237 5.77 -1.61 -15.51
N PRO A 238 5.35 -2.75 -14.97
CA PRO A 238 6.24 -3.87 -14.69
C PRO A 238 6.64 -4.59 -15.98
N VAL A 239 7.89 -5.06 -16.03
CA VAL A 239 8.35 -6.10 -16.94
C VAL A 239 8.77 -7.26 -16.08
N ILE A 240 7.91 -8.26 -15.95
CA ILE A 240 8.17 -9.44 -15.12
C ILE A 240 8.68 -10.57 -16.01
N GLN A 241 9.76 -11.22 -15.59
CA GLN A 241 10.24 -12.42 -16.25
C GLN A 241 9.20 -13.53 -16.13
N ARG A 242 8.79 -14.08 -17.28
CA ARG A 242 7.78 -15.13 -17.33
C ARG A 242 8.15 -16.31 -16.44
N GLY A 243 7.20 -16.72 -15.59
CA GLY A 243 7.37 -17.77 -14.60
C GLY A 243 7.77 -17.25 -13.21
N ASN A 244 8.16 -15.99 -13.06
CA ASN A 244 8.55 -15.38 -11.78
C ASN A 244 7.49 -14.42 -11.24
N GLU A 245 6.27 -14.42 -11.79
CA GLU A 245 5.17 -13.50 -11.41
C GLU A 245 4.80 -13.60 -9.93
N HIS A 246 5.03 -14.77 -9.31
CA HIS A 246 4.78 -15.03 -7.90
C HIS A 246 5.93 -14.63 -6.97
N LEU A 247 7.11 -14.29 -7.51
CA LEU A 247 8.31 -13.92 -6.75
C LEU A 247 8.53 -12.42 -6.64
N VAL A 248 8.31 -11.67 -7.73
CA VAL A 248 8.57 -10.23 -7.77
C VAL A 248 7.45 -9.50 -7.04
N HIS A 249 7.73 -9.07 -5.80
CA HIS A 249 6.71 -8.51 -4.92
C HIS A 249 6.55 -6.99 -5.09
N HIS A 250 7.65 -6.26 -5.24
CA HIS A 250 7.62 -4.85 -5.67
C HIS A 250 8.93 -4.42 -6.33
N MET A 251 8.88 -3.30 -7.04
CA MET A 251 10.02 -2.71 -7.75
C MET A 251 9.98 -1.19 -7.64
N GLU A 252 11.14 -0.57 -7.44
CA GLU A 252 11.27 0.89 -7.42
C GLU A 252 12.44 1.35 -8.30
N VAL A 253 12.28 2.49 -8.98
CA VAL A 253 13.35 3.16 -9.71
C VAL A 253 13.62 4.51 -9.06
N PHE A 254 14.85 4.70 -8.60
CA PHE A 254 15.31 5.93 -7.98
C PHE A 254 16.25 6.71 -8.90
N HIS A 255 16.14 8.03 -8.90
CA HIS A 255 17.13 8.96 -9.44
C HIS A 255 18.17 9.30 -8.36
N CYS A 256 19.44 9.23 -8.75
CA CYS A 256 20.56 9.70 -7.94
C CYS A 256 20.69 11.22 -8.05
N ALA A 257 19.79 11.94 -7.36
CA ALA A 257 19.68 13.39 -7.42
C ALA A 257 20.90 14.07 -6.75
N THR A 258 21.93 14.33 -7.55
CA THR A 258 23.16 15.04 -7.15
C THR A 258 23.65 15.92 -8.29
N SER A 259 24.77 16.61 -8.10
CA SER A 259 25.39 17.41 -9.17
C SER A 259 25.69 16.55 -10.41
N VAL A 260 25.50 17.13 -11.60
CA VAL A 260 25.59 16.44 -12.90
C VAL A 260 26.95 15.79 -13.14
N ASN A 261 28.01 16.34 -12.53
CA ASN A 261 29.38 15.87 -12.67
C ASN A 261 29.75 14.72 -11.71
N VAL A 262 28.88 14.41 -10.74
CA VAL A 262 29.13 13.34 -9.77
C VAL A 262 28.84 12.00 -10.44
N ILE A 263 29.85 11.13 -10.46
CA ILE A 263 29.76 9.78 -11.00
C ILE A 263 29.36 8.84 -9.87
N ILE A 264 28.25 8.12 -10.03
CA ILE A 264 27.82 7.08 -9.10
C ILE A 264 28.39 5.74 -9.58
N PRO A 265 29.05 4.96 -8.71
CA PRO A 265 29.52 3.63 -9.05
C PRO A 265 28.35 2.73 -9.49
N ILE A 266 28.57 1.97 -10.56
CA ILE A 266 27.67 0.89 -10.97
C ILE A 266 27.69 -0.18 -9.87
N TYR A 267 26.51 -0.68 -9.52
CA TYR A 267 26.31 -1.67 -8.47
C TYR A 267 25.27 -2.68 -8.92
N ASN A 268 25.42 -3.94 -8.52
CA ASN A 268 24.46 -5.01 -8.78
C ASN A 268 24.60 -6.07 -7.68
N GLY A 269 23.68 -6.06 -6.71
CA GLY A 269 23.77 -6.93 -5.55
C GLY A 269 22.68 -6.63 -4.50
N PRO A 270 22.69 -7.34 -3.36
CA PRO A 270 21.75 -7.08 -2.27
C PRO A 270 21.83 -5.64 -1.77
N CYS A 271 20.67 -5.01 -1.58
CA CYS A 271 20.61 -3.59 -1.19
C CYS A 271 21.21 -3.30 0.19
N ASP A 272 21.27 -4.30 1.06
CA ASP A 272 21.76 -4.26 2.44
C ASP A 272 23.22 -4.75 2.59
N SER A 273 23.88 -5.07 1.48
CA SER A 273 25.25 -5.59 1.51
C SER A 273 26.26 -4.56 2.03
N GLU A 274 27.22 -5.00 2.83
CA GLU A 274 28.32 -4.16 3.36
C GLU A 274 29.23 -3.60 2.25
N ASP A 275 29.28 -4.28 1.09
CA ASP A 275 30.07 -3.87 -0.07
C ASP A 275 29.38 -2.83 -0.96
N ARG A 276 28.10 -2.49 -0.68
CA ARG A 276 27.34 -1.50 -1.44
C ARG A 276 28.00 -0.12 -1.30
N PRO A 277 28.42 0.54 -2.40
CA PRO A 277 29.10 1.83 -2.31
C PRO A 277 28.22 2.89 -1.64
N GLN A 278 28.76 3.58 -0.64
CA GLN A 278 28.02 4.55 0.17
C GLN A 278 27.42 5.70 -0.66
N THR A 279 28.06 6.07 -1.77
CA THR A 279 27.56 7.10 -2.70
C THR A 279 26.23 6.74 -3.37
N THR A 280 25.88 5.45 -3.46
CA THR A 280 24.57 4.99 -3.96
C THR A 280 23.42 5.37 -3.03
N GLN A 281 23.70 5.73 -1.76
CA GLN A 281 22.68 6.23 -0.83
C GLN A 281 22.11 7.59 -1.24
N MET A 282 22.67 8.24 -2.26
CA MET A 282 22.10 9.46 -2.87
C MET A 282 20.90 9.16 -3.78
N CYS A 283 20.73 7.90 -4.21
CA CYS A 283 19.63 7.46 -5.07
C CYS A 283 18.37 7.25 -4.23
N LYS A 284 17.69 8.35 -3.91
CA LYS A 284 16.50 8.37 -3.04
C LYS A 284 15.26 8.99 -3.70
N LYS A 285 15.43 9.70 -4.83
CA LYS A 285 14.30 10.34 -5.51
C LYS A 285 13.53 9.31 -6.33
N VAL A 286 12.38 8.87 -5.86
CA VAL A 286 11.53 7.89 -6.55
C VAL A 286 11.05 8.45 -7.89
N LEU A 287 11.31 7.74 -8.99
CA LEU A 287 10.78 8.00 -10.33
C LEU A 287 9.58 7.10 -10.66
N ALA A 288 9.60 5.87 -10.15
CA ALA A 288 8.52 4.89 -10.28
C ALA A 288 8.57 3.91 -9.12
N ALA A 289 7.40 3.46 -8.68
CA ALA A 289 7.24 2.36 -7.74
C ALA A 289 6.03 1.53 -8.16
N TRP A 290 6.22 0.22 -8.21
CA TRP A 290 5.22 -0.76 -8.62
C TRP A 290 5.21 -1.91 -7.61
N ALA A 291 4.04 -2.45 -7.31
CA ALA A 291 3.90 -3.62 -6.45
C ALA A 291 3.01 -4.69 -7.10
N MET A 292 3.16 -5.94 -6.68
CA MET A 292 2.44 -7.09 -7.26
C MET A 292 0.94 -6.84 -7.30
N GLY A 293 0.34 -7.05 -8.48
CA GLY A 293 -1.06 -6.79 -8.72
C GLY A 293 -1.33 -5.38 -9.24
N ALA A 294 -0.48 -4.37 -8.99
CA ALA A 294 -0.68 -3.01 -9.50
C ALA A 294 -0.69 -2.96 -11.03
N ASP A 295 -1.56 -2.11 -11.60
CA ASP A 295 -1.58 -1.87 -13.05
C ASP A 295 -0.43 -0.92 -13.47
N GLU A 296 -0.33 -0.67 -14.77
CA GLU A 296 0.55 0.37 -15.29
C GLU A 296 0.11 1.75 -14.78
N PHE A 297 1.06 2.55 -14.30
CA PHE A 297 0.79 3.92 -13.88
C PHE A 297 0.82 4.85 -15.08
N VAL A 298 -0.30 5.52 -15.34
CA VAL A 298 -0.46 6.45 -16.47
C VAL A 298 -0.55 7.89 -15.96
N TYR A 299 0.37 8.76 -16.41
CA TYR A 299 0.30 10.18 -16.09
C TYR A 299 -0.87 10.87 -16.82
N PRO A 300 -1.57 11.84 -16.18
CA PRO A 300 -2.65 12.61 -16.80
C PRO A 300 -2.22 13.23 -18.15
N LYS A 301 -3.15 13.37 -19.10
CA LYS A 301 -2.87 13.73 -20.52
C LYS A 301 -2.02 15.01 -20.67
N GLU A 302 -2.15 15.94 -19.74
CA GLU A 302 -1.45 17.22 -19.70
C GLU A 302 -0.12 17.21 -18.92
N VAL A 303 0.25 16.09 -18.30
CA VAL A 303 1.36 15.96 -17.34
C VAL A 303 2.35 14.90 -17.77
N GLY A 304 3.65 15.14 -17.60
CA GLY A 304 4.67 14.09 -17.67
C GLY A 304 5.77 14.30 -16.65
N LEU A 305 6.36 13.21 -16.16
CA LEU A 305 7.50 13.29 -15.24
C LEU A 305 8.77 13.56 -16.04
N SER A 306 9.51 14.60 -15.65
CA SER A 306 10.75 14.98 -16.33
C SER A 306 11.86 13.95 -16.10
N ILE A 307 12.50 13.49 -17.18
CA ILE A 307 13.70 12.65 -17.15
C ILE A 307 14.75 13.19 -18.13
N GLY A 308 16.02 13.17 -17.71
CA GLY A 308 17.12 13.66 -18.52
C GLY A 308 17.21 15.18 -18.62
N GLY A 309 18.16 15.65 -19.42
CA GLY A 309 18.49 17.08 -19.58
C GLY A 309 19.81 17.47 -18.94
N GLU A 310 20.27 18.70 -19.21
CA GLU A 310 21.60 19.18 -18.83
C GLU A 310 21.82 19.26 -17.31
N ARG A 311 20.75 19.43 -16.53
CA ARG A 311 20.78 19.50 -15.07
C ARG A 311 20.42 18.17 -14.37
N PHE A 312 20.24 17.10 -15.14
CA PHE A 312 19.83 15.79 -14.64
C PHE A 312 21.04 14.88 -14.49
N ASN A 313 21.26 14.32 -13.30
CA ASN A 313 22.33 13.34 -13.11
C ASN A 313 21.94 12.03 -13.81
N GLN A 314 22.85 11.46 -14.60
CA GLN A 314 22.50 10.35 -15.49
C GLN A 314 22.45 8.98 -14.79
N PHE A 315 22.54 8.91 -13.47
CA PHE A 315 22.50 7.65 -12.74
C PHE A 315 21.15 7.40 -12.08
N ILE A 316 20.71 6.15 -12.19
CA ILE A 316 19.47 5.65 -11.60
C ILE A 316 19.75 4.31 -10.91
N MET A 317 18.90 3.95 -9.97
CA MET A 317 18.94 2.68 -9.25
C MET A 317 17.60 1.97 -9.39
N LEU A 318 17.61 0.72 -9.83
CA LEU A 318 16.47 -0.19 -9.71
C LEU A 318 16.63 -0.98 -8.41
N GLU A 319 15.57 -1.03 -7.62
CA GLU A 319 15.44 -1.93 -6.48
C GLU A 319 14.31 -2.92 -6.76
N VAL A 320 14.59 -4.20 -6.60
CA VAL A 320 13.59 -5.29 -6.74
C VAL A 320 13.50 -6.05 -5.44
N HIS A 321 12.30 -6.12 -4.89
CA HIS A 321 11.99 -6.93 -3.72
C HIS A 321 11.39 -8.27 -4.16
N TYR A 322 12.12 -9.35 -3.90
CA TYR A 322 11.66 -10.72 -4.08
C TYR A 322 11.09 -11.26 -2.78
N ASN A 323 9.89 -11.81 -2.86
CA ASN A 323 9.26 -12.60 -1.80
C ASN A 323 9.21 -14.07 -2.24
N ASN A 324 9.98 -14.93 -1.58
CA ASN A 324 10.14 -16.35 -1.91
C ASN A 324 9.70 -17.24 -0.73
N PRO A 325 8.40 -17.26 -0.37
CA PRO A 325 7.90 -18.02 0.78
C PRO A 325 8.05 -19.54 0.62
N GLU A 326 8.16 -20.03 -0.61
CA GLU A 326 8.37 -21.45 -0.93
C GLU A 326 9.86 -21.85 -0.92
N TYR A 327 10.78 -20.92 -0.63
CA TYR A 327 12.24 -21.12 -0.62
C TYR A 327 12.78 -21.81 -1.88
N MET A 328 12.22 -21.45 -3.04
CA MET A 328 12.60 -22.01 -4.33
C MET A 328 14.06 -21.75 -4.66
N LYS A 329 14.71 -22.72 -5.32
CA LYS A 329 16.13 -22.69 -5.67
C LYS A 329 16.34 -22.63 -7.17
N GLY A 330 17.44 -22.01 -7.58
CA GLY A 330 17.86 -21.98 -9.00
C GLY A 330 17.03 -21.05 -9.87
N VAL A 331 16.20 -20.18 -9.28
CA VAL A 331 15.43 -19.20 -10.02
C VAL A 331 16.35 -18.07 -10.49
N ILE A 332 16.22 -17.72 -11.76
CA ILE A 332 16.94 -16.60 -12.39
C ILE A 332 15.89 -15.56 -12.76
N ASP A 333 16.13 -14.30 -12.43
CA ASP A 333 15.22 -13.20 -12.73
C ASP A 333 15.91 -12.03 -13.46
N SER A 334 15.18 -11.41 -14.38
CA SER A 334 15.58 -10.20 -15.12
C SER A 334 14.40 -9.22 -15.21
N SER A 335 13.58 -9.18 -14.16
CA SER A 335 12.42 -8.31 -14.05
C SER A 335 12.83 -6.86 -13.76
N GLY A 336 11.95 -5.91 -14.06
CA GLY A 336 12.17 -4.49 -13.83
C GLY A 336 11.01 -3.62 -14.26
N ILE A 337 11.28 -2.35 -14.54
CA ILE A 337 10.26 -1.36 -14.92
C ILE A 337 10.51 -0.86 -16.35
N GLU A 338 9.44 -0.79 -17.15
CA GLU A 338 9.44 -0.15 -18.46
C GLU A 338 8.78 1.22 -18.41
N PHE A 339 9.44 2.20 -19.02
CA PHE A 339 8.96 3.56 -19.20
C PHE A 339 8.50 3.81 -20.63
N TYR A 340 7.41 4.53 -20.79
CA TYR A 340 7.01 5.16 -22.05
C TYR A 340 7.45 6.63 -22.02
N ILE A 341 8.36 7.00 -22.92
CA ILE A 341 9.06 8.28 -22.90
C ILE A 341 8.81 9.02 -24.21
N THR A 342 8.55 10.32 -24.14
CA THR A 342 8.39 11.20 -25.32
C THR A 342 9.36 12.39 -25.27
N LYS A 343 9.77 12.87 -26.45
CA LYS A 343 10.51 14.13 -26.59
C LYS A 343 9.56 15.32 -26.62
N THR A 344 8.33 15.12 -27.06
CA THR A 344 7.25 16.12 -27.09
C THR A 344 6.73 16.34 -25.67
N LEU A 345 7.29 17.35 -25.00
CA LEU A 345 6.95 17.66 -23.61
C LEU A 345 5.46 18.01 -23.48
N ARG A 346 4.79 17.38 -22.51
CA ARG A 346 3.42 17.74 -22.12
C ARG A 346 3.39 19.11 -21.43
N LYS A 347 2.19 19.67 -21.29
CA LYS A 347 1.97 21.04 -20.77
C LYS A 347 2.61 21.28 -19.41
N TYR A 348 2.56 20.29 -18.52
CA TYR A 348 3.07 20.39 -17.16
C TYR A 348 4.12 19.32 -16.86
N ASP A 349 5.18 19.75 -16.17
CA ASP A 349 6.07 18.84 -15.45
C ASP A 349 5.34 18.32 -14.20
N ALA A 350 5.39 17.01 -13.96
CA ALA A 350 4.98 16.45 -12.68
C ALA A 350 5.99 16.86 -11.59
N GLY A 351 5.47 17.31 -10.45
CA GLY A 351 6.22 17.50 -9.22
C GLY A 351 5.93 16.37 -8.22
N VAL A 352 6.83 16.22 -7.24
CA VAL A 352 6.63 15.38 -6.06
C VAL A 352 6.87 16.23 -4.83
N ILE A 353 5.93 16.23 -3.89
CA ILE A 353 6.13 16.81 -2.54
C ILE A 353 6.16 15.67 -1.54
N GLU A 354 7.16 15.67 -0.67
CA GLU A 354 7.24 14.78 0.47
C GLU A 354 6.52 15.39 1.68
N LEU A 355 5.46 14.74 2.13
CA LEU A 355 4.71 15.09 3.34
C LEU A 355 5.03 14.14 4.49
N GLY A 356 4.94 14.61 5.73
CA GLY A 356 5.05 13.76 6.92
C GLY A 356 6.18 14.14 7.86
N LEU A 357 6.90 13.15 8.37
CA LEU A 357 7.91 13.33 9.42
C LEU A 357 9.32 13.47 8.85
N GLU A 358 10.11 14.33 9.48
CA GLU A 358 11.55 14.40 9.23
C GLU A 358 12.27 13.09 9.54
N TYR A 359 13.33 12.78 8.79
CA TYR A 359 14.13 11.57 8.92
C TYR A 359 15.19 11.69 10.04
N ILE A 360 14.75 12.05 11.25
CA ILE A 360 15.62 12.30 12.41
C ILE A 360 15.06 11.65 13.68
N ASP A 361 15.93 11.49 14.67
CA ASP A 361 15.63 10.77 15.91
C ASP A 361 14.78 11.54 16.93
N LYS A 362 14.22 12.70 16.55
CA LYS A 362 13.32 13.51 17.40
C LYS A 362 11.97 12.82 17.64
N MET A 363 11.48 12.10 16.64
CA MET A 363 10.24 11.34 16.70
C MET A 363 10.58 9.87 16.92
N ALA A 364 10.01 9.28 17.96
CA ALA A 364 10.35 7.93 18.39
C ALA A 364 9.12 7.18 18.89
N ILE A 365 9.11 5.88 18.65
CA ILE A 365 8.02 4.96 18.98
C ILE A 365 8.50 4.05 20.11
N PRO A 366 7.88 4.10 21.29
CA PRO A 366 8.22 3.20 22.39
C PRO A 366 8.10 1.72 22.00
N PRO A 367 8.85 0.81 22.66
CA PRO A 367 8.72 -0.62 22.41
C PRO A 367 7.37 -1.17 22.88
N ARG A 368 6.97 -2.32 22.34
CA ARG A 368 5.81 -3.11 22.77
C ARG A 368 4.44 -2.41 22.64
N GLN A 369 4.27 -1.55 21.64
CA GLN A 369 3.00 -0.89 21.38
C GLN A 369 2.20 -1.64 20.33
N LYS A 370 0.93 -1.96 20.61
CA LYS A 370 0.00 -2.51 19.61
C LYS A 370 -0.34 -1.45 18.55
N SER A 371 -0.45 -0.20 18.98
CA SER A 371 -0.74 0.95 18.15
C SER A 371 -0.10 2.19 18.78
N PHE A 372 0.67 2.94 18.01
CA PHE A 372 1.22 4.23 18.40
C PHE A 372 1.24 5.15 17.17
N GLU A 373 0.66 6.34 17.27
CA GLU A 373 0.57 7.27 16.14
C GLU A 373 1.68 8.32 16.20
N LEU A 374 2.26 8.62 15.05
CA LEU A 374 3.06 9.82 14.85
C LEU A 374 2.48 10.64 13.71
N SER A 375 2.42 11.96 13.88
CA SER A 375 1.88 12.88 12.88
C SER A 375 2.91 13.92 12.46
N GLY A 376 3.07 14.06 11.14
CA GLY A 376 3.83 15.13 10.51
C GLY A 376 2.92 16.12 9.80
N TYR A 377 3.35 17.37 9.76
CA TYR A 377 2.54 18.51 9.33
C TYR A 377 3.20 19.23 8.17
N CYS A 378 2.37 19.64 7.22
CA CYS A 378 2.66 20.69 6.26
C CYS A 378 1.74 21.87 6.59
N VAL A 379 2.28 22.88 7.28
CA VAL A 379 1.49 24.01 7.79
C VAL A 379 1.09 25.01 6.69
N SER A 380 0.03 25.77 6.95
CA SER A 380 -0.53 26.81 6.07
C SER A 380 0.50 27.82 5.56
N GLU A 381 1.48 28.17 6.40
CA GLU A 381 2.54 29.11 6.09
C GLU A 381 3.49 28.54 5.03
N CYS A 382 3.76 27.23 5.09
CA CYS A 382 4.64 26.58 4.13
C CYS A 382 3.96 26.39 2.76
N THR A 383 2.70 25.97 2.74
CA THR A 383 1.93 25.93 1.49
C THR A 383 1.71 27.33 0.93
N GLY A 384 1.44 28.31 1.79
CA GLY A 384 1.32 29.73 1.46
C GLY A 384 2.54 30.31 0.74
N MET A 385 3.74 29.90 1.18
CA MET A 385 5.02 30.34 0.59
C MET A 385 5.48 29.49 -0.60
N GLY A 386 5.17 28.19 -0.60
CA GLY A 386 5.74 27.21 -1.51
C GLY A 386 4.90 26.90 -2.75
N LEU A 387 3.59 27.16 -2.71
CA LEU A 387 2.66 26.84 -3.78
C LEU A 387 2.30 28.08 -4.63
N PRO A 388 1.98 27.89 -5.93
CA PRO A 388 1.51 28.98 -6.79
C PRO A 388 0.11 29.44 -6.38
N HIS A 389 -0.27 30.67 -6.76
CA HIS A 389 -1.56 31.28 -6.40
C HIS A 389 -2.79 30.39 -6.69
N ASN A 390 -2.79 29.69 -7.83
CA ASN A 390 -3.90 28.81 -8.23
C ASN A 390 -3.82 27.40 -7.64
N GLY A 391 -2.83 27.14 -6.78
CA GLY A 391 -2.59 25.84 -6.18
C GLY A 391 -2.00 24.80 -7.12
N ILE A 392 -2.03 23.56 -6.63
CA ILE A 392 -1.57 22.37 -7.33
C ILE A 392 -2.67 21.32 -7.34
N PHE A 393 -2.70 20.49 -8.38
CA PHE A 393 -3.57 19.34 -8.53
C PHE A 393 -2.78 18.07 -8.25
N VAL A 394 -3.05 17.45 -7.11
CA VAL A 394 -2.49 16.15 -6.75
C VAL A 394 -3.29 15.06 -7.44
N PHE A 395 -2.64 14.24 -8.25
CA PHE A 395 -3.27 13.16 -9.01
C PHE A 395 -2.83 11.77 -8.53
N GLY A 396 -1.75 11.66 -7.75
CA GLY A 396 -1.29 10.40 -7.20
C GLY A 396 -0.64 10.55 -5.83
N SER A 397 -0.56 9.45 -5.08
CA SER A 397 -0.01 9.41 -3.74
C SER A 397 0.63 8.04 -3.46
N GLN A 398 1.83 8.05 -2.88
CA GLN A 398 2.53 6.86 -2.40
C GLN A 398 2.78 7.01 -0.89
N LEU A 399 2.19 6.09 -0.12
CA LEU A 399 2.36 6.04 1.33
C LEU A 399 3.60 5.19 1.66
N HIS A 400 4.39 5.63 2.63
CA HIS A 400 5.64 4.96 2.98
C HIS A 400 5.94 5.02 4.49
N THR A 401 6.33 3.86 5.01
CA THR A 401 6.88 3.64 6.36
C THR A 401 7.89 2.49 6.29
N HIS A 402 8.65 2.27 7.36
CA HIS A 402 9.44 1.04 7.51
C HIS A 402 8.63 -0.04 8.26
N LEU A 403 9.29 -1.13 8.65
CA LEU A 403 8.72 -2.43 9.01
C LEU A 403 7.61 -2.46 10.07
N THR A 404 7.41 -1.40 10.85
CA THR A 404 6.39 -1.35 11.92
C THR A 404 5.13 -0.59 11.55
N GLY A 405 5.07 0.07 10.39
CA GLY A 405 3.89 0.81 9.95
C GLY A 405 2.73 -0.11 9.56
N THR A 406 1.53 0.20 10.06
CA THR A 406 0.29 -0.57 9.82
C THR A 406 -0.84 0.26 9.23
N LYS A 407 -0.85 1.58 9.44
CA LYS A 407 -1.84 2.50 8.85
C LYS A 407 -1.17 3.80 8.46
N VAL A 408 -1.61 4.41 7.37
CA VAL A 408 -1.17 5.75 6.97
C VAL A 408 -2.36 6.54 6.46
N ARG A 409 -2.48 7.81 6.87
CA ARG A 409 -3.50 8.73 6.37
C ARG A 409 -2.94 10.13 6.20
N THR A 410 -3.40 10.84 5.18
CA THR A 410 -3.12 12.27 4.98
C THR A 410 -4.41 13.06 4.94
N ARG A 411 -4.62 13.87 5.98
CA ARG A 411 -5.77 14.76 6.14
C ARG A 411 -5.51 16.08 5.42
N HIS A 412 -6.55 16.66 4.85
CA HIS A 412 -6.50 17.94 4.14
C HIS A 412 -7.35 18.96 4.88
N ILE A 413 -6.72 20.03 5.37
CA ILE A 413 -7.35 21.09 6.15
C ILE A 413 -7.35 22.38 5.33
N ARG A 414 -8.52 23.01 5.20
CA ARG A 414 -8.71 24.33 4.56
C ARG A 414 -9.46 25.24 5.50
N ASP A 415 -8.92 26.41 5.78
CA ASP A 415 -9.50 27.41 6.70
C ASP A 415 -9.85 26.86 8.10
N GLY A 416 -9.06 25.89 8.58
CA GLY A 416 -9.26 25.19 9.86
C GLY A 416 -10.36 24.13 9.85
N GLN A 417 -10.96 23.82 8.70
CA GLN A 417 -11.93 22.73 8.52
C GLN A 417 -11.27 21.56 7.81
N GLU A 418 -11.50 20.35 8.32
CA GLU A 418 -11.12 19.14 7.62
C GLU A 418 -12.08 18.88 6.45
N ILE A 419 -11.52 18.78 5.25
CA ILE A 419 -12.22 18.33 4.05
C ILE A 419 -11.80 16.89 3.73
N SER A 420 -12.30 16.34 2.61
CA SER A 420 -12.00 14.96 2.22
C SER A 420 -10.49 14.65 2.32
N PRO A 421 -10.11 13.52 2.96
CA PRO A 421 -8.72 13.17 3.11
C PRO A 421 -8.06 12.99 1.75
N LEU A 422 -6.79 13.37 1.65
CA LEU A 422 -6.02 13.28 0.42
C LEU A 422 -5.78 11.81 0.03
N ASN A 423 -5.33 11.01 1.01
CA ASN A 423 -5.17 9.58 0.86
C ASN A 423 -5.23 8.90 2.24
N TYR A 424 -5.61 7.63 2.28
CA TYR A 424 -5.56 6.81 3.48
C TYR A 424 -5.43 5.33 3.11
N ASP A 425 -4.86 4.56 4.03
CA ASP A 425 -4.79 3.12 3.96
C ASP A 425 -4.78 2.57 5.40
N ASN A 426 -5.93 2.04 5.82
CA ASN A 426 -6.12 1.49 7.16
C ASN A 426 -5.53 0.08 7.32
N HIS A 427 -5.18 -0.55 6.20
CA HIS A 427 -4.63 -1.90 6.09
C HIS A 427 -3.24 -1.83 5.43
N TYR A 428 -2.55 -0.70 5.58
CA TYR A 428 -1.27 -0.46 4.94
C TYR A 428 -0.28 -1.57 5.30
N SER A 429 0.50 -2.01 4.30
CA SER A 429 1.63 -2.91 4.51
C SER A 429 2.90 -2.37 3.89
N THR A 430 3.97 -2.41 4.65
CA THR A 430 5.31 -2.01 4.23
C THR A 430 5.84 -2.82 3.06
N HIS A 431 5.28 -4.00 2.82
CA HIS A 431 5.69 -4.87 1.71
C HIS A 431 4.97 -4.49 0.40
N PHE A 432 3.83 -3.79 0.48
CA PHE A 432 2.99 -3.42 -0.66
C PHE A 432 2.89 -1.89 -0.77
N GLN A 433 3.91 -1.29 -1.41
CA GLN A 433 4.02 0.15 -1.60
C GLN A 433 3.96 0.46 -3.10
N GLU A 434 2.84 1.02 -3.55
CA GLU A 434 2.63 1.43 -4.94
C GLU A 434 2.31 2.92 -5.01
N ILE A 435 2.51 3.53 -6.18
CA ILE A 435 1.99 4.87 -6.44
C ILE A 435 0.54 4.72 -6.89
N ARG A 436 -0.41 5.10 -6.03
CA ARG A 436 -1.83 5.05 -6.35
C ARG A 436 -2.28 6.33 -7.02
N LEU A 437 -3.10 6.20 -8.05
CA LEU A 437 -3.82 7.33 -8.63
C LEU A 437 -5.03 7.66 -7.75
N LEU A 438 -5.22 8.95 -7.51
CA LEU A 438 -6.40 9.41 -6.78
C LEU A 438 -7.62 9.31 -7.72
N PRO A 439 -8.79 8.85 -7.21
CA PRO A 439 -10.02 8.77 -8.01
C PRO A 439 -10.37 10.07 -8.73
N VAL A 440 -10.09 11.20 -8.06
CA VAL A 440 -10.23 12.54 -8.60
C VAL A 440 -9.00 13.35 -8.18
N PRO A 441 -8.38 14.13 -9.08
CA PRO A 441 -7.31 15.04 -8.70
C PRO A 441 -7.77 16.04 -7.63
N VAL A 442 -6.98 16.20 -6.58
CA VAL A 442 -7.28 17.06 -5.42
C VAL A 442 -6.55 18.39 -5.57
N ASN A 443 -7.29 19.51 -5.50
CA ASN A 443 -6.71 20.85 -5.56
C ASN A 443 -6.27 21.33 -4.18
N ILE A 444 -4.97 21.54 -4.00
CA ILE A 444 -4.34 22.08 -2.78
C ILE A 444 -3.94 23.53 -3.05
N LEU A 445 -4.48 24.45 -2.26
CA LEU A 445 -4.27 25.89 -2.40
C LEU A 445 -3.21 26.40 -1.40
N PRO A 446 -2.53 27.52 -1.70
CA PRO A 446 -1.73 28.22 -0.70
C PRO A 446 -2.57 28.54 0.53
N GLY A 447 -2.06 28.22 1.73
CA GLY A 447 -2.77 28.40 2.99
C GLY A 447 -3.49 27.14 3.51
N ASP A 448 -3.61 26.09 2.69
CA ASP A 448 -4.07 24.79 3.17
C ASP A 448 -3.03 24.14 4.09
N SER A 449 -3.46 23.27 5.01
CA SER A 449 -2.57 22.42 5.81
C SER A 449 -2.80 20.94 5.50
N LEU A 450 -1.72 20.16 5.49
CA LEU A 450 -1.77 18.72 5.28
C LEU A 450 -1.18 18.02 6.50
N ILE A 451 -1.83 16.96 6.97
CA ILE A 451 -1.40 16.22 8.17
C ILE A 451 -1.28 14.76 7.80
N THR A 452 -0.05 14.24 7.75
CA THR A 452 0.22 12.83 7.50
C THR A 452 0.46 12.12 8.82
N THR A 453 -0.41 11.17 9.16
CA THR A 453 -0.34 10.36 10.38
C THR A 453 -0.05 8.92 10.00
N CYS A 454 0.94 8.32 10.66
CA CYS A 454 1.28 6.91 10.54
C CYS A 454 1.05 6.22 11.88
N THR A 455 0.45 5.03 11.83
CA THR A 455 0.24 4.15 12.98
C THR A 455 1.24 3.01 12.93
N TYR A 456 1.86 2.71 14.07
CA TYR A 456 2.92 1.70 14.18
C TYR A 456 2.58 0.60 15.19
N ASN A 457 3.04 -0.62 14.90
CA ASN A 457 3.02 -1.77 15.80
C ASN A 457 4.45 -2.21 16.14
N THR A 458 4.83 -2.01 17.40
CA THR A 458 6.16 -2.35 17.94
C THR A 458 6.11 -3.48 18.97
N LEU A 459 5.07 -4.34 18.97
CA LEU A 459 4.95 -5.50 19.87
C LEU A 459 6.20 -6.37 19.90
N ASN A 460 6.82 -6.56 18.73
CA ASN A 460 8.01 -7.39 18.54
C ASN A 460 9.33 -6.64 18.80
N ARG A 461 9.30 -5.32 19.05
CA ARG A 461 10.50 -4.52 19.33
C ARG A 461 10.75 -4.47 20.83
N ARG A 462 11.97 -4.82 21.24
CA ARG A 462 12.42 -4.73 22.65
C ARG A 462 12.83 -3.32 23.06
N ASN A 463 13.39 -2.57 22.12
CA ASN A 463 13.92 -1.22 22.33
C ASN A 463 13.08 -0.18 21.59
N ILE A 464 13.25 1.09 21.97
CA ILE A 464 12.66 2.23 21.26
C ILE A 464 13.07 2.23 19.77
N THR A 465 12.10 2.51 18.91
CA THR A 465 12.31 2.67 17.46
C THR A 465 12.37 4.15 17.15
N LEU A 466 13.42 4.59 16.47
CA LEU A 466 13.70 6.01 16.21
C LEU A 466 13.34 6.36 14.77
N GLY A 467 13.07 7.64 14.48
CA GLY A 467 13.01 8.13 13.11
C GLY A 467 14.39 8.13 12.46
N GLY A 468 14.49 7.66 11.22
CA GLY A 468 15.80 7.54 10.55
C GLY A 468 15.74 6.88 9.18
N PHE A 469 16.94 6.68 8.59
CA PHE A 469 17.09 6.11 7.25
C PHE A 469 17.26 4.59 7.24
N SER A 470 17.59 3.97 8.38
CA SER A 470 17.78 2.52 8.45
C SER A 470 16.44 1.81 8.40
N ILE A 471 16.38 0.61 7.79
CA ILE A 471 15.20 -0.26 7.82
C ILE A 471 14.75 -0.63 9.24
N SER A 472 15.67 -0.58 10.22
CA SER A 472 15.38 -0.80 11.64
C SER A 472 14.85 0.44 12.36
N ASP A 473 15.09 1.63 11.82
CA ASP A 473 14.46 2.89 12.20
C ASP A 473 13.07 2.98 11.55
N GLU A 474 12.38 4.11 11.68
CA GLU A 474 11.08 4.36 11.06
C GLU A 474 11.00 5.64 10.24
N MET A 475 10.02 5.65 9.34
CA MET A 475 9.61 6.80 8.54
C MET A 475 8.09 6.95 8.55
N CYS A 476 7.62 8.18 8.32
CA CYS A 476 6.22 8.47 8.03
C CYS A 476 6.15 9.44 6.86
N VAL A 477 5.84 8.94 5.67
CA VAL A 477 5.89 9.74 4.45
C VAL A 477 4.67 9.50 3.57
N ASN A 478 4.17 10.57 2.97
CA ASN A 478 3.32 10.50 1.79
C ASN A 478 3.98 11.32 0.67
N TYR A 479 4.35 10.65 -0.41
CA TYR A 479 4.82 11.27 -1.64
C TYR A 479 3.61 11.61 -2.50
N ILE A 480 3.31 12.90 -2.65
CA ILE A 480 2.18 13.35 -3.47
C ILE A 480 2.69 13.75 -4.85
N HIS A 481 2.07 13.21 -5.90
CA HIS A 481 2.38 13.49 -7.30
C HIS A 481 1.40 14.54 -7.82
N TYR A 482 1.92 15.65 -8.33
CA TYR A 482 1.09 16.82 -8.63
C TYR A 482 1.52 17.61 -9.86
N TYR A 483 0.66 18.53 -10.30
CA TYR A 483 0.95 19.55 -11.31
C TYR A 483 0.20 20.86 -11.03
N PRO A 484 0.62 22.02 -11.56
CA PRO A 484 1.93 22.26 -12.17
C PRO A 484 3.06 22.14 -11.13
N ASN A 485 4.26 21.76 -11.56
CA ASN A 485 5.42 21.70 -10.68
C ASN A 485 5.65 23.02 -9.94
N ALA A 486 5.85 22.95 -8.62
CA ALA A 486 6.03 24.09 -7.74
C ALA A 486 7.45 24.10 -7.15
N ARG A 487 7.80 25.16 -6.42
CA ARG A 487 9.12 25.24 -5.78
C ARG A 487 9.23 24.27 -4.60
N LEU A 488 8.14 24.05 -3.88
CA LEU A 488 8.07 23.18 -2.69
C LEU A 488 8.30 21.71 -3.07
N GLU A 489 9.26 21.05 -2.40
CA GLU A 489 9.55 19.62 -2.57
C GLU A 489 9.50 18.87 -1.23
N VAL A 490 9.92 19.49 -0.12
CA VAL A 490 9.81 18.90 1.21
C VAL A 490 8.91 19.78 2.07
N CYS A 491 7.82 19.20 2.57
CA CYS A 491 6.94 19.82 3.54
C CYS A 491 6.69 18.85 4.70
N LYS A 492 7.66 18.82 5.62
CA LYS A 492 7.69 17.87 6.74
C LYS A 492 7.83 18.59 8.06
N SER A 493 7.60 17.86 9.15
CA SER A 493 7.81 18.39 10.49
C SER A 493 8.36 17.35 11.45
N SER A 494 8.80 17.84 12.61
CA SER A 494 9.14 17.06 13.80
C SER A 494 8.76 17.86 15.05
N ILE A 495 8.76 17.24 16.23
CA ILE A 495 8.66 17.98 17.50
C ILE A 495 9.78 19.04 17.58
N SER A 496 9.48 20.22 18.13
CA SER A 496 10.50 21.25 18.29
C SER A 496 11.58 20.85 19.28
N ASP A 497 12.80 21.36 19.07
CA ASP A 497 13.93 21.09 19.96
C ASP A 497 13.65 21.54 21.40
N ASP A 498 13.00 22.68 21.60
CA ASP A 498 12.72 23.24 22.93
C ASP A 498 11.69 22.40 23.71
N ALA A 499 10.66 21.90 23.01
CA ALA A 499 9.67 21.04 23.62
C ALA A 499 10.27 19.68 24.02
N LEU A 500 11.04 19.08 23.11
CA LEU A 500 11.72 17.80 23.39
C LEU A 500 12.78 17.96 24.50
N ARG A 501 13.48 19.10 24.53
CA ARG A 501 14.39 19.46 25.63
C ARG A 501 13.67 19.56 26.96
N THR A 502 12.50 20.18 26.98
CA THR A 502 11.71 20.30 28.20
C THR A 502 11.23 18.94 28.70
N TYR A 503 10.78 18.07 27.80
CA TYR A 503 10.34 16.71 28.12
C TYR A 503 11.46 15.86 28.73
N PHE A 504 12.63 15.80 28.11
CA PHE A 504 13.74 15.02 28.66
C PHE A 504 14.22 15.57 30.00
N ARG A 505 14.10 16.87 30.25
CA ARG A 505 14.49 17.50 31.52
C ARG A 505 13.51 17.09 32.60
N TYR A 506 12.22 17.09 32.26
CA TYR A 506 11.19 16.51 33.11
C TYR A 506 11.50 15.04 33.45
N MET A 507 11.83 14.23 32.44
CA MET A 507 12.18 12.82 32.63
C MET A 507 13.38 12.62 33.56
N ARG A 508 14.38 13.49 33.48
CA ARG A 508 15.55 13.43 34.36
C ARG A 508 15.22 13.87 35.79
N ASP A 509 14.67 15.07 35.92
CA ASP A 509 14.58 15.76 37.20
C ASP A 509 13.43 15.22 38.06
N TRP A 510 12.36 14.68 37.43
CA TRP A 510 11.14 14.23 38.12
C TRP A 510 10.88 12.72 38.01
N GLU A 511 11.25 12.09 36.89
CA GLU A 511 11.05 10.64 36.67
C GLU A 511 12.33 9.82 36.90
N ASN A 512 13.43 10.46 37.32
CA ASN A 512 14.73 9.84 37.59
C ASN A 512 15.26 8.99 36.42
N GLN A 513 15.06 9.45 35.18
CA GLN A 513 15.55 8.81 33.96
C GLN A 513 16.89 9.41 33.51
N HIS A 514 17.77 8.59 32.92
CA HIS A 514 19.13 9.00 32.57
C HIS A 514 19.19 9.71 31.20
N THR A 515 18.45 10.81 31.03
CA THR A 515 18.49 11.62 29.80
C THR A 515 19.59 12.68 29.85
N ASP A 516 20.18 13.00 28.69
CA ASP A 516 21.29 13.95 28.56
C ASP A 516 21.17 14.75 27.25
N PHE A 517 21.18 16.07 27.36
CA PHE A 517 21.09 17.02 26.24
C PHE A 517 22.40 17.25 25.51
N ASN A 518 23.52 16.94 26.15
CA ASN A 518 24.83 17.08 25.54
C ASN A 518 25.18 15.87 24.66
N LYS A 519 24.32 14.83 24.66
CA LYS A 519 24.44 13.63 23.84
C LYS A 519 23.37 13.63 22.74
N ALA A 520 23.50 12.67 21.82
CA ALA A 520 22.50 12.44 20.79
C ALA A 520 21.12 12.15 21.41
N ILE A 521 20.06 12.66 20.79
CA ILE A 521 18.66 12.50 21.24
C ILE A 521 18.29 11.03 21.42
N SER A 522 18.71 10.19 20.47
CA SER A 522 18.63 8.72 20.54
C SER A 522 19.15 8.12 21.83
N THR A 523 20.19 8.70 22.46
CA THR A 523 20.72 8.22 23.74
C THR A 523 19.73 8.46 24.87
N SER A 524 19.11 9.64 24.90
CA SER A 524 18.09 9.97 25.90
C SER A 524 16.87 9.05 25.77
N TYR A 525 16.38 8.81 24.56
CA TYR A 525 15.28 7.87 24.32
C TYR A 525 15.61 6.43 24.74
N LYS A 526 16.84 5.96 24.48
CA LYS A 526 17.30 4.61 24.85
C LYS A 526 17.46 4.43 26.37
N ASN A 527 17.73 5.51 27.10
CA ASN A 527 17.94 5.49 28.54
C ASN A 527 16.64 5.59 29.36
N ILE A 528 15.49 5.84 28.72
CA ILE A 528 14.19 5.89 29.39
C ILE A 528 13.66 4.46 29.54
N GLU A 529 13.24 4.13 30.76
CA GLU A 529 12.46 2.93 31.04
C GLU A 529 10.99 3.17 30.67
N TRP A 530 10.54 2.55 29.57
CA TRP A 530 9.21 2.77 29.02
C TRP A 530 8.12 2.04 29.79
N THR A 531 7.36 2.79 30.60
CA THR A 531 6.12 2.34 31.25
C THR A 531 4.90 2.85 30.49
N LYS A 532 3.71 2.26 30.73
CA LYS A 532 2.45 2.73 30.11
C LYS A 532 2.20 4.23 30.32
N LEU A 533 2.53 4.75 31.50
CA LEU A 533 2.37 6.17 31.82
C LEU A 533 3.32 7.06 30.99
N ARG A 534 4.59 6.66 30.84
CA ARG A 534 5.57 7.43 30.06
C ARG A 534 5.30 7.37 28.56
N VAL A 535 4.77 6.24 28.07
CA VAL A 535 4.29 6.12 26.69
C VAL A 535 3.14 7.09 26.45
N ALA A 536 2.14 7.15 27.34
CA ALA A 536 1.05 8.11 27.26
C ALA A 536 1.55 9.56 27.31
N ALA A 537 2.47 9.88 28.24
CA ALA A 537 3.05 11.22 28.34
C ALA A 537 3.82 11.64 27.07
N LEU A 538 4.57 10.73 26.45
CA LEU A 538 5.25 10.99 25.18
C LEU A 538 4.26 11.22 24.04
N HIS A 539 3.19 10.41 23.99
CA HIS A 539 2.14 10.56 22.99
C HIS A 539 1.44 11.92 23.13
N ASP A 540 1.04 12.30 24.34
CA ASP A 540 0.40 13.59 24.62
C ASP A 540 1.32 14.76 24.28
N LEU A 541 2.63 14.61 24.55
CA LEU A 541 3.64 15.58 24.13
C LEU A 541 3.63 15.76 22.60
N TYR A 542 3.68 14.68 21.82
CA TYR A 542 3.68 14.79 20.36
C TYR A 542 2.40 15.40 19.79
N GLN A 543 1.27 15.28 20.48
CA GLN A 543 0.01 15.88 20.05
C GLN A 543 -0.07 17.39 20.33
N ALA A 544 0.53 17.85 21.43
CA ALA A 544 0.37 19.23 21.90
C ALA A 544 1.58 20.13 21.66
N ALA A 545 2.79 19.56 21.55
CA ALA A 545 4.02 20.33 21.46
C ALA A 545 4.13 21.13 20.16
N PRO A 546 4.78 22.32 20.19
CA PRO A 546 5.21 23.00 18.97
C PRO A 546 6.11 22.12 18.10
N ILE A 547 6.11 22.40 16.81
CA ILE A 547 6.85 21.65 15.79
C ILE A 547 7.98 22.49 15.18
N SER A 548 9.01 21.79 14.69
CA SER A 548 9.95 22.33 13.71
C SER A 548 9.52 21.86 12.32
N MET A 549 9.55 22.77 11.35
CA MET A 549 9.10 22.58 9.97
C MET A 549 10.31 22.53 9.01
N GLN A 550 10.38 21.48 8.20
CA GLN A 550 11.19 21.44 6.99
C GLN A 550 10.32 21.86 5.79
N CYS A 551 10.41 23.14 5.46
CA CYS A 551 9.79 23.75 4.29
C CYS A 551 10.87 24.06 3.25
N ASN A 552 11.22 23.08 2.42
CA ASN A 552 12.36 23.19 1.51
C ASN A 552 11.93 23.13 0.04
N GLY A 553 12.65 23.89 -0.78
CA GLY A 553 12.51 23.83 -2.23
C GLY A 553 13.30 22.70 -2.88
N SER A 554 13.04 22.47 -4.16
CA SER A 554 13.72 21.43 -4.97
C SER A 554 15.25 21.55 -5.08
N ASP A 555 15.80 22.73 -4.80
CA ASP A 555 17.24 22.97 -4.76
C ASP A 555 17.87 22.64 -3.39
N GLY A 556 17.07 22.12 -2.45
CA GLY A 556 17.47 21.84 -1.08
C GLY A 556 17.50 23.08 -0.18
N THR A 557 17.15 24.27 -0.68
CA THR A 557 17.13 25.50 0.13
C THR A 557 15.84 25.60 0.94
N ARG A 558 15.94 26.09 2.19
CA ARG A 558 14.77 26.37 3.02
C ARG A 558 14.04 27.59 2.47
N LEU A 559 12.72 27.51 2.31
CA LEU A 559 11.89 28.64 1.90
C LEU A 559 11.88 29.72 2.99
N PRO A 560 11.66 31.01 2.65
CA PRO A 560 11.62 32.07 3.66
C PRO A 560 10.47 31.87 4.66
N GLY A 561 10.77 31.93 5.96
CA GLY A 561 9.78 31.81 7.03
C GLY A 561 10.41 31.49 8.38
N LEU A 562 9.62 31.63 9.45
CA LEU A 562 9.96 31.16 10.78
C LEU A 562 9.39 29.75 10.95
N TRP A 563 10.27 28.78 11.00
CA TRP A 563 9.91 27.37 10.87
C TRP A 563 10.20 26.55 12.12
N ASP A 564 10.68 27.18 13.18
CA ASP A 564 10.98 26.51 14.44
C ASP A 564 9.99 26.99 15.51
N ASN A 565 9.55 26.07 16.38
CA ASN A 565 8.51 26.31 17.39
C ASN A 565 7.17 26.79 16.81
N VAL A 566 6.78 26.28 15.65
CA VAL A 566 5.49 26.55 15.01
C VAL A 566 4.39 25.82 15.78
N ALA A 567 3.23 26.45 15.97
CA ALA A 567 2.09 25.80 16.61
C ALA A 567 1.50 24.71 15.70
N VAL A 568 1.01 23.61 16.30
CA VAL A 568 0.29 22.58 15.56
C VAL A 568 -1.00 23.17 14.95
N PRO A 569 -1.33 22.88 13.67
CA PRO A 569 -2.55 23.38 13.03
C PRO A 569 -3.81 23.10 13.86
N GLN A 570 -4.57 24.15 14.16
CA GLN A 570 -5.81 24.06 14.92
C GLN A 570 -6.95 23.61 14.01
N ILE A 571 -7.60 22.49 14.35
CA ILE A 571 -8.72 21.94 13.58
C ILE A 571 -10.01 22.31 14.29
N LYS A 572 -10.78 23.22 13.70
CA LYS A 572 -12.02 23.75 14.27
C LYS A 572 -13.19 22.77 14.14
N SER A 573 -13.21 22.01 13.05
CA SER A 573 -14.23 21.01 12.77
C SER A 573 -13.59 19.79 12.13
N LEU A 574 -13.85 18.63 12.71
CA LEU A 574 -13.51 17.33 12.14
C LEU A 574 -14.58 16.94 11.12
N GLN A 575 -14.18 16.22 10.08
CA GLN A 575 -15.13 15.58 9.19
C GLN A 575 -15.87 14.49 10.00
N SER A 576 -17.21 14.47 9.92
CA SER A 576 -17.98 13.40 10.57
C SER A 576 -17.60 12.05 9.96
N PRO A 577 -17.44 10.99 10.77
CA PRO A 577 -17.22 9.65 10.23
C PRO A 577 -18.37 9.27 9.30
N VAL A 578 -18.04 8.59 8.20
CA VAL A 578 -19.05 8.09 7.27
C VAL A 578 -19.88 7.05 8.02
N VAL A 579 -21.17 7.35 8.24
CA VAL A 579 -22.08 6.44 8.95
C VAL A 579 -22.32 5.21 8.08
N ARG A 580 -22.05 4.02 8.63
CA ARG A 580 -22.33 2.71 8.01
C ARG A 580 -23.82 2.64 7.65
N LYS A 581 -24.16 2.42 6.39
CA LYS A 581 -25.54 2.40 5.90
C LYS A 581 -26.10 0.98 5.89
N CYS A 582 -26.39 0.45 7.07
CA CYS A 582 -26.92 -0.90 7.20
C CYS A 582 -28.44 -0.93 7.42
N PRO A 583 -29.17 -1.86 6.76
CA PRO A 583 -30.56 -2.11 7.07
C PRO A 583 -30.73 -2.50 8.54
N ALA A 584 -31.83 -2.06 9.17
CA ALA A 584 -32.09 -2.30 10.60
C ALA A 584 -32.12 -3.80 11.01
N THR A 585 -32.23 -4.71 10.04
CA THR A 585 -32.20 -6.17 10.25
C THR A 585 -30.82 -6.73 10.60
N TYR A 586 -29.74 -6.03 10.28
CA TYR A 586 -28.36 -6.43 10.61
C TYR A 586 -27.88 -5.80 11.94
N VAL A 587 -28.60 -4.79 12.44
CA VAL A 587 -28.30 -4.15 13.73
C VAL A 587 -28.91 -4.97 14.86
N SER A 588 -28.34 -6.14 15.13
CA SER A 588 -28.65 -6.90 16.35
C SER A 588 -27.40 -7.10 17.19
N HIS A 589 -27.44 -6.58 18.42
CA HIS A 589 -26.54 -6.84 19.55
C HIS A 589 -25.42 -5.86 19.95
N HIS A 590 -25.51 -4.55 19.66
CA HIS A 590 -24.68 -3.58 20.39
C HIS A 590 -25.33 -2.28 20.90
N ALA A 591 -26.68 -2.20 20.93
CA ALA A 591 -27.38 -1.02 21.46
C ALA A 591 -27.60 -1.01 23.00
N ASN A 592 -26.97 -1.89 23.79
CA ASN A 592 -27.26 -2.03 25.23
C ASN A 592 -26.07 -1.79 26.18
N ASN A 593 -25.08 -0.95 25.84
CA ASN A 593 -24.00 -0.63 26.78
C ASN A 593 -23.52 0.83 26.81
N ILE A 594 -24.35 1.80 26.37
CA ILE A 594 -24.01 3.23 26.46
C ILE A 594 -24.72 3.95 27.65
N ASP A 595 -25.56 3.27 28.43
CA ASP A 595 -26.27 3.89 29.57
C ASP A 595 -25.76 3.46 30.97
N ARG A 596 -24.48 3.11 31.10
CA ARG A 596 -23.81 2.98 32.42
C ARG A 596 -22.36 3.44 32.36
N LEU A 597 -22.16 4.76 32.34
CA LEU A 597 -21.01 5.46 32.94
C LEU A 597 -21.28 6.98 32.80
N LEU A 598 -22.13 7.49 33.69
CA LEU A 598 -22.12 8.87 34.17
C LEU A 598 -21.99 8.81 35.69
#